data_AF-A0A0Q7E3L0-F1
#
_entry.id   AF-A0A0Q7E3L0-F1
#
_cell.length_a   1.000
_cell.length_b   1.000
_cell.length_c   1.000
_cell.angle_alpha   90.00
_cell.angle_beta   90.00
_cell.angle_gamma   90.00
#
_symmetry.space_group_name_H-M   'P 1'
#
loop_
_entity.id
_entity.type
_entity.pdbx_description
1 polymer ?
#
loop_
_entity_poly.entity_id
_entity_poly.type
_entity_poly.pdbx_seq_one_letter_code
_entity_poly.pdbx_strand_id
1 'polypeptide(L)'
;MSMRAVLLALSAVAVLAFGGPARAQERGPEVCDAGEAEWAGPTMANAVSFYSLEWTPFGAAEWGWEIYLPLIQREIGTNCAPNSPRFAQALAGFQAANALPATGWFDTETFLVFKGLWQGRRPFIMARVREEPCPAPPPLYQLGYLVESEEHADRLTRLLRRDVLDAYRQMVAAARAEVPEVAANPELLQIFSAFRDPEADAARCAAQGNCDGLRRAVCSPHRTGTAVDLYVGQGYGMGVDNTSPESRRQMTRGATYRWLVANAGRFGFVPYVYEPWHWEWVSPTGGYAGP
;
A
#
# COMPACT_ATOMS: atom_id res chain seq x y z
N MET A 1 -26.75 -42.95 30.60
CA MET A 1 -26.19 -41.72 29.99
C MET A 1 -27.31 -41.02 29.23
N SER A 2 -27.61 -39.77 29.59
CA SER A 2 -28.79 -39.04 29.14
C SER A 2 -28.69 -38.63 27.66
N MET A 3 -29.80 -38.78 26.93
CA MET A 3 -29.96 -38.46 25.50
C MET A 3 -29.57 -37.01 25.13
N ARG A 4 -29.47 -36.13 26.12
CA ARG A 4 -28.97 -34.75 25.98
C ARG A 4 -27.47 -34.64 25.75
N ALA A 5 -26.66 -35.61 26.20
CA ALA A 5 -25.20 -35.59 26.01
C ALA A 5 -24.78 -35.98 24.59
N VAL A 6 -25.59 -36.78 23.88
CA VAL A 6 -25.30 -37.22 22.51
C VAL A 6 -25.60 -36.12 21.48
N LEU A 7 -26.62 -35.28 21.73
CA LEU A 7 -26.98 -34.16 20.84
C LEU A 7 -26.00 -32.98 20.91
N LEU A 8 -25.34 -32.77 22.06
CA LEU A 8 -24.28 -31.76 22.21
C LEU A 8 -22.95 -32.18 21.56
N ALA A 9 -22.65 -33.48 21.50
CA ALA A 9 -21.46 -33.98 20.81
C ALA A 9 -21.59 -33.91 19.28
N LEU A 10 -22.80 -34.11 18.73
CA LEU A 10 -23.06 -34.02 17.29
C LEU A 10 -23.07 -32.57 16.75
N SER A 11 -23.40 -31.59 17.58
CA SER A 11 -23.36 -30.17 17.21
C SER A 11 -21.94 -29.58 17.29
N ALA A 12 -21.04 -30.15 18.11
CA ALA A 12 -19.64 -29.74 18.18
C ALA A 12 -18.78 -30.26 17.00
N VAL A 13 -19.18 -31.36 16.34
CA VAL A 13 -18.46 -31.91 15.18
C VAL A 13 -18.86 -31.23 13.86
N ALA A 14 -20.06 -30.65 13.78
CA ALA A 14 -20.54 -29.98 12.55
C ALA A 14 -19.94 -28.58 12.31
N VAL A 15 -19.30 -27.96 13.31
CA VAL A 15 -18.75 -26.58 13.20
C VAL A 15 -17.27 -26.59 12.75
N LEU A 16 -16.58 -27.73 12.78
CA LEU A 16 -15.16 -27.83 12.45
C LEU A 16 -14.87 -28.17 10.96
N ALA A 17 -15.88 -28.26 10.10
CA ALA A 17 -15.73 -28.74 8.72
C ALA A 17 -15.78 -27.66 7.61
N PHE A 18 -15.95 -26.37 7.94
CA PHE A 18 -16.06 -25.30 6.93
C PHE A 18 -14.98 -24.21 6.99
N GLY A 19 -13.87 -24.46 7.70
CA GLY A 19 -12.69 -23.58 7.70
C GLY A 19 -11.73 -23.87 6.54
N GLY A 20 -12.21 -23.89 5.30
CA GLY A 20 -11.31 -23.88 4.14
C GLY A 20 -10.63 -22.50 4.01
N PRO A 21 -9.40 -22.40 3.47
CA PRO A 21 -8.82 -21.11 3.14
C PRO A 21 -9.81 -20.36 2.26
N ALA A 22 -10.12 -19.11 2.62
CA ALA A 22 -10.95 -18.23 1.81
C ALA A 22 -10.27 -18.08 0.44
N ARG A 23 -10.67 -18.93 -0.51
CA ARG A 23 -10.31 -18.75 -1.90
C ARG A 23 -10.94 -17.44 -2.31
N ALA A 24 -10.11 -16.51 -2.76
CA ALA A 24 -10.58 -15.30 -3.41
C ALA A 24 -11.64 -15.73 -4.44
N GLN A 25 -12.86 -15.24 -4.24
CA GLN A 25 -13.94 -15.50 -5.17
C GLN A 25 -13.50 -14.86 -6.49
N GLU A 26 -13.08 -15.70 -7.44
CA GLU A 26 -12.68 -15.27 -8.77
C GLU A 26 -13.87 -14.51 -9.36
N ARG A 27 -13.82 -13.18 -9.33
CA ARG A 27 -14.73 -12.36 -10.12
C ARG A 27 -14.44 -12.77 -11.56
N GLY A 28 -15.47 -13.25 -12.27
CA GLY A 28 -15.37 -13.49 -13.71
C GLY A 28 -14.81 -12.25 -14.43
N PRO A 29 -14.32 -12.39 -15.68
CA PRO A 29 -13.69 -11.30 -16.40
C PRO A 29 -14.61 -10.06 -16.41
N GLU A 30 -14.09 -8.95 -15.89
CA GLU A 30 -14.83 -7.69 -15.81
C GLU A 30 -15.06 -7.15 -17.24
N VAL A 31 -16.30 -6.76 -17.54
CA VAL A 31 -16.67 -6.18 -18.83
C VAL A 31 -16.39 -4.67 -18.79
N CYS A 32 -15.35 -4.23 -19.50
CA CYS A 32 -14.88 -2.84 -19.43
C CYS A 32 -15.61 -1.86 -20.36
N ASP A 33 -16.27 -2.37 -21.39
CA ASP A 33 -16.89 -1.57 -22.46
C ASP A 33 -18.41 -1.40 -22.28
N ALA A 34 -18.98 -1.90 -21.18
CA ALA A 34 -20.40 -1.74 -20.89
C ALA A 34 -20.75 -0.27 -20.60
N GLY A 35 -21.75 0.28 -21.31
CA GLY A 35 -22.22 1.65 -21.13
C GLY A 35 -21.52 2.70 -22.02
N GLU A 36 -20.90 2.29 -23.13
CA GLU A 36 -20.13 3.17 -24.02
C GLU A 36 -20.85 4.47 -24.41
N ALA A 37 -22.13 4.40 -24.78
CA ALA A 37 -22.88 5.60 -25.18
C ALA A 37 -23.13 6.61 -24.04
N GLU A 38 -23.33 6.12 -22.81
CA GLU A 38 -23.59 6.97 -21.63
C GLU A 38 -22.30 7.60 -21.10
N TRP A 39 -21.19 6.85 -21.16
CA TRP A 39 -19.93 7.23 -20.53
C TRP A 39 -18.86 7.71 -21.51
N ALA A 40 -19.18 7.90 -22.80
CA ALA A 40 -18.23 8.29 -23.84
C ALA A 40 -17.46 9.58 -23.51
N GLY A 41 -18.14 10.62 -23.01
CA GLY A 41 -17.52 11.90 -22.66
C GLY A 41 -16.48 11.77 -21.53
N PRO A 42 -16.87 11.28 -20.34
CA PRO A 42 -15.94 11.03 -19.24
C PRO A 42 -14.82 10.05 -19.59
N THR A 43 -15.12 9.02 -20.40
CA THR A 43 -14.12 8.08 -20.91
C THR A 43 -13.02 8.78 -21.70
N MET A 44 -13.40 9.67 -22.63
CA MET A 44 -12.45 10.48 -23.40
C MET A 44 -11.67 11.44 -22.51
N ALA A 45 -12.35 12.10 -21.56
CA ALA A 45 -11.70 13.02 -20.62
C ALA A 45 -10.63 12.31 -19.79
N ASN A 46 -10.91 11.11 -19.30
CA ASN A 46 -9.95 10.26 -18.59
C ASN A 46 -8.80 9.83 -19.50
N ALA A 47 -9.07 9.40 -20.73
CA ALA A 47 -8.03 8.98 -21.67
C ALA A 47 -7.00 10.08 -21.94
N VAL A 48 -7.46 11.34 -22.05
CA VAL A 48 -6.59 12.51 -22.22
C VAL A 48 -5.86 12.84 -20.92
N SER A 49 -6.62 13.06 -19.83
CA SER A 49 -6.06 13.55 -18.57
C SER A 49 -5.09 12.56 -17.92
N PHE A 50 -5.23 11.26 -18.21
CA PHE A 50 -4.38 10.19 -17.69
C PHE A 50 -2.89 10.44 -17.91
N TYR A 51 -2.53 11.05 -19.04
CA TYR A 51 -1.14 11.37 -19.38
C TYR A 51 -0.84 12.87 -19.37
N SER A 52 -1.85 13.74 -19.42
CA SER A 52 -1.65 15.18 -19.69
C SER A 52 -2.14 16.12 -18.61
N LEU A 53 -2.78 15.64 -17.53
CA LEU A 53 -3.23 16.52 -16.45
C LEU A 53 -2.01 17.20 -15.79
N GLU A 54 -1.95 18.53 -15.80
CA GLU A 54 -0.92 19.29 -15.10
C GLU A 54 -1.43 19.72 -13.72
N TRP A 55 -0.69 19.38 -12.67
CA TRP A 55 -1.16 19.50 -11.29
C TRP A 55 -0.04 19.27 -10.27
N THR A 56 -0.32 19.51 -8.98
CA THR A 56 0.66 19.45 -7.88
C THR A 56 0.17 18.61 -6.70
N PRO A 57 -0.07 17.29 -6.87
CA PRO A 57 -0.73 16.44 -5.87
C PRO A 57 0.01 16.38 -4.51
N PHE A 58 1.32 16.57 -4.53
CA PHE A 58 2.20 16.61 -3.34
C PHE A 58 3.12 17.85 -3.34
N GLY A 59 2.70 18.94 -3.99
CA GLY A 59 3.46 20.20 -4.05
C GLY A 59 4.48 20.29 -5.19
N ALA A 60 5.03 19.17 -5.65
CA ALA A 60 5.79 19.11 -6.91
C ALA A 60 4.86 19.00 -8.11
N ALA A 61 5.22 19.64 -9.22
CA ALA A 61 4.46 19.54 -10.48
C ALA A 61 4.58 18.13 -11.07
N GLU A 62 3.46 17.59 -11.53
CA GLU A 62 3.34 16.29 -12.19
C GLU A 62 2.48 16.42 -13.47
N TRP A 63 2.67 15.47 -14.40
CA TRP A 63 1.88 15.37 -15.64
C TRP A 63 1.21 14.00 -15.72
N GLY A 64 -0.11 14.03 -15.93
CA GLY A 64 -0.95 12.85 -15.86
C GLY A 64 -1.10 12.32 -14.43
N TRP A 65 -1.88 11.26 -14.29
CA TRP A 65 -2.18 10.65 -12.98
C TRP A 65 -1.94 9.14 -12.96
N GLU A 66 -1.25 8.62 -13.97
CA GLU A 66 -0.92 7.20 -14.12
C GLU A 66 -0.26 6.56 -12.89
N ILE A 67 0.60 7.32 -12.20
CA ILE A 67 1.28 6.86 -10.98
C ILE A 67 0.28 6.31 -9.96
N TYR A 68 -0.91 6.90 -9.89
CA TYR A 68 -1.93 6.60 -8.88
C TYR A 68 -2.95 5.55 -9.33
N LEU A 69 -2.91 5.13 -10.60
CA LEU A 69 -3.93 4.25 -11.18
C LEU A 69 -4.19 2.97 -10.38
N PRO A 70 -3.17 2.20 -9.93
CA PRO A 70 -3.44 0.97 -9.17
C PRO A 70 -4.25 1.22 -7.90
N LEU A 71 -3.98 2.33 -7.20
CA LEU A 71 -4.70 2.71 -5.97
C LEU A 71 -6.12 3.18 -6.28
N ILE A 72 -6.31 3.97 -7.34
CA ILE A 72 -7.64 4.44 -7.78
C ILE A 72 -8.50 3.23 -8.18
N GLN A 73 -7.99 2.34 -9.01
CA GLN A 73 -8.65 1.10 -9.44
C GLN A 73 -9.08 0.25 -8.23
N ARG A 74 -8.19 0.11 -7.24
CA ARG A 74 -8.50 -0.58 -5.99
C ARG A 74 -9.64 0.10 -5.21
N GLU A 75 -9.63 1.43 -5.13
CA GLU A 75 -10.62 2.18 -4.35
C GLU A 75 -12.01 2.16 -5.00
N ILE A 76 -12.09 2.32 -6.32
CA ILE A 76 -13.36 2.33 -7.05
C ILE A 76 -13.84 0.93 -7.44
N GLY A 77 -13.02 -0.10 -7.21
CA GLY A 77 -13.39 -1.50 -7.33
C GLY A 77 -13.46 -2.04 -8.77
N THR A 78 -12.63 -1.52 -9.68
CA THR A 78 -12.52 -1.95 -11.08
C THR A 78 -11.07 -2.13 -11.49
N ASN A 79 -10.78 -3.10 -12.37
CA ASN A 79 -9.48 -3.25 -13.01
C ASN A 79 -9.43 -2.64 -14.42
N CYS A 80 -10.55 -2.09 -14.88
CA CYS A 80 -10.66 -1.50 -16.20
C CYS A 80 -9.80 -0.24 -16.35
N ALA A 81 -9.31 -0.02 -17.58
CA ALA A 81 -8.43 1.09 -17.90
C ALA A 81 -9.17 2.45 -17.81
N PRO A 82 -8.44 3.56 -17.59
CA PRO A 82 -9.03 4.90 -17.52
C PRO A 82 -9.90 5.29 -18.72
N ASN A 83 -9.54 4.79 -19.89
CA ASN A 83 -10.24 5.02 -21.15
C ASN A 83 -11.38 4.02 -21.39
N SER A 84 -11.97 3.47 -20.33
CA SER A 84 -13.11 2.56 -20.42
C SER A 84 -14.38 3.17 -19.78
N PRO A 85 -15.56 2.89 -20.36
CA PRO A 85 -16.86 3.22 -19.77
C PRO A 85 -17.02 2.74 -18.33
N ARG A 86 -16.60 1.50 -18.06
CA ARG A 86 -16.66 0.91 -16.72
C ARG A 86 -15.86 1.68 -15.67
N PHE A 87 -14.67 2.16 -16.03
CA PHE A 87 -13.87 2.99 -15.13
C PHE A 87 -14.57 4.31 -14.82
N ALA A 88 -15.09 4.99 -15.84
CA ALA A 88 -15.81 6.25 -15.66
C ALA A 88 -17.05 6.09 -14.78
N GLN A 89 -17.84 5.02 -15.00
CA GLN A 89 -18.99 4.69 -14.17
C GLN A 89 -18.60 4.45 -12.71
N ALA A 90 -17.55 3.65 -12.46
CA ALA A 90 -17.09 3.36 -11.11
C ALA A 90 -16.57 4.62 -10.39
N LEU A 91 -15.88 5.49 -11.12
CA LEU A 91 -15.40 6.77 -10.61
C LEU A 91 -16.56 7.71 -10.27
N ALA A 92 -17.59 7.79 -11.10
CA ALA A 92 -18.79 8.56 -10.83
C ALA A 92 -19.52 8.06 -9.56
N GLY A 93 -19.59 6.73 -9.39
CA GLY A 93 -20.13 6.12 -8.17
C GLY A 93 -19.32 6.51 -6.92
N PHE A 94 -17.99 6.47 -7.01
CA PHE A 94 -17.12 6.94 -5.93
C PHE A 94 -17.31 8.43 -5.62
N GLN A 95 -17.36 9.28 -6.65
CA GLN A 95 -17.61 10.71 -6.49
C GLN A 95 -18.93 10.98 -5.77
N ALA A 96 -20.02 10.35 -6.23
CA ALA A 96 -21.34 10.46 -5.60
C ALA A 96 -21.31 10.04 -4.12
N ALA A 97 -20.65 8.92 -3.82
CA ALA A 97 -20.54 8.39 -2.45
C ALA A 97 -19.73 9.31 -1.52
N ASN A 98 -18.89 10.18 -2.06
CA ASN A 98 -18.05 11.13 -1.31
C ASN A 98 -18.51 12.59 -1.46
N ALA A 99 -19.79 12.81 -1.81
CA ALA A 99 -20.40 14.13 -1.96
C ALA A 99 -19.69 15.05 -2.98
N LEU A 100 -19.06 14.46 -3.99
CA LEU A 100 -18.55 15.15 -5.18
C LEU A 100 -19.56 15.05 -6.33
N PRO A 101 -19.54 15.98 -7.30
CA PRO A 101 -20.26 15.81 -8.55
C PRO A 101 -19.86 14.50 -9.25
N ALA A 102 -20.83 13.67 -9.60
CA ALA A 102 -20.62 12.35 -10.20
C ALA A 102 -20.30 12.45 -11.71
N THR A 103 -19.20 13.11 -12.06
CA THR A 103 -18.80 13.39 -13.44
C THR A 103 -18.23 12.18 -14.16
N GLY A 104 -17.66 11.22 -13.42
CA GLY A 104 -17.00 10.04 -13.96
C GLY A 104 -15.64 10.31 -14.62
N TRP A 105 -15.16 11.56 -14.61
CA TRP A 105 -13.78 11.86 -14.99
C TRP A 105 -12.94 12.18 -13.76
N PHE A 106 -11.64 11.91 -13.86
CA PHE A 106 -10.66 12.21 -12.83
C PHE A 106 -10.29 13.70 -12.85
N ASP A 107 -10.29 14.31 -11.67
CA ASP A 107 -9.85 15.68 -11.44
C ASP A 107 -9.17 15.83 -10.07
N THR A 108 -8.67 17.04 -9.81
CA THR A 108 -7.95 17.38 -8.58
C THR A 108 -8.80 17.21 -7.33
N GLU A 109 -10.09 17.58 -7.37
CA GLU A 109 -10.98 17.45 -6.21
C GLU A 109 -11.21 15.99 -5.85
N THR A 110 -11.45 15.15 -6.86
CA THR A 110 -11.55 13.70 -6.71
C THR A 110 -10.27 13.10 -6.12
N PHE A 111 -9.10 13.55 -6.59
CA PHE A 111 -7.83 13.11 -6.02
C PHE A 111 -7.63 13.51 -4.56
N LEU A 112 -8.05 14.71 -4.15
CA LEU A 112 -7.91 15.14 -2.76
C LEU A 112 -8.69 14.22 -1.81
N VAL A 113 -9.87 13.73 -2.22
CA VAL A 113 -10.63 12.73 -1.47
C VAL A 113 -9.86 11.41 -1.40
N PHE A 114 -9.38 10.89 -2.54
CA PHE A 114 -8.55 9.67 -2.55
C PHE A 114 -7.33 9.78 -1.63
N LYS A 115 -6.57 10.89 -1.76
CA LYS A 115 -5.41 11.19 -0.93
C LYS A 115 -5.79 11.22 0.55
N GLY A 116 -6.91 11.85 0.91
CA GLY A 116 -7.43 11.85 2.28
C GLY A 116 -7.71 10.45 2.81
N LEU A 117 -8.41 9.62 2.03
CA LEU A 117 -8.71 8.23 2.38
C LEU A 117 -7.43 7.40 2.59
N TRP A 118 -6.46 7.49 1.68
CA TRP A 118 -5.22 6.73 1.76
C TRP A 118 -4.34 7.19 2.92
N GLN A 119 -4.21 8.50 3.14
CA GLN A 119 -3.48 9.04 4.29
C GLN A 119 -4.17 8.68 5.61
N GLY A 120 -5.50 8.69 5.64
CA GLY A 120 -6.29 8.34 6.82
C GLY A 120 -6.12 6.90 7.28
N ARG A 121 -5.74 5.99 6.37
CA ARG A 121 -5.42 4.59 6.68
C ARG A 121 -4.07 4.40 7.37
N ARG A 122 -3.24 5.45 7.48
CA ARG A 122 -1.90 5.41 8.09
C ARG A 122 -1.95 5.98 9.51
N PRO A 123 -1.94 5.14 10.57
CA PRO A 123 -2.09 5.59 11.96
C PRO A 123 -1.04 6.62 12.37
N PHE A 124 0.18 6.51 11.85
CA PHE A 124 1.25 7.46 12.13
C PHE A 124 0.91 8.87 11.63
N ILE A 125 0.33 8.99 10.44
CA ILE A 125 -0.14 10.27 9.88
C ILE A 125 -1.29 10.82 10.71
N MET A 126 -2.22 9.96 11.13
CA MET A 126 -3.35 10.38 11.96
C MET A 126 -2.91 10.87 13.35
N ALA A 127 -1.91 10.24 13.96
CA ALA A 127 -1.30 10.71 15.21
C ALA A 127 -0.68 12.11 15.02
N ARG A 128 0.07 12.31 13.94
CA ARG A 128 0.66 13.62 13.59
C ARG A 128 -0.41 14.70 13.38
N VAL A 129 -1.49 14.40 12.67
CA VAL A 129 -2.60 15.34 12.44
C VAL A 129 -3.29 15.72 13.75
N ARG A 130 -3.35 14.81 14.72
CA ARG A 130 -3.86 15.07 16.07
C ARG A 130 -2.82 15.71 17.01
N GLU A 131 -1.66 16.11 16.49
CA GLU A 131 -0.56 16.72 17.26
C GLU A 131 -0.09 15.84 18.43
N GLU A 132 -0.23 14.51 18.29
CA GLU A 132 0.27 13.57 19.29
C GLU A 132 1.81 13.53 19.25
N PRO A 133 2.47 13.28 20.41
CA PRO A 133 3.90 13.05 20.44
C PRO A 133 4.31 11.89 19.53
N CYS A 134 5.53 11.96 19.00
CA CYS A 134 6.09 10.85 18.23
C CYS A 134 6.03 9.54 19.02
N PRO A 135 5.51 8.45 18.44
CA PRO A 135 5.47 7.16 19.12
C PRO A 135 6.84 6.74 19.64
N ALA A 136 6.88 6.18 20.85
CA ALA A 136 8.09 5.59 21.38
C ALA A 136 8.58 4.45 20.47
N PRO A 137 9.89 4.28 20.26
CA PRO A 137 10.39 3.10 19.56
C PRO A 137 10.05 1.82 20.35
N PRO A 138 9.91 0.67 19.68
CA PRO A 138 9.71 -0.59 20.38
C PRO A 138 10.95 -0.94 21.20
N PRO A 139 10.80 -1.64 22.34
CA PRO A 139 11.95 -2.16 23.07
C PRO A 139 12.69 -3.20 22.22
N LEU A 140 14.02 -3.30 22.40
CA LEU A 140 14.89 -4.14 21.57
C LEU A 140 14.46 -5.62 21.48
N TYR A 141 13.84 -6.17 22.53
CA TYR A 141 13.37 -7.56 22.51
C TYR A 141 12.23 -7.81 21.50
N GLN A 142 11.47 -6.77 21.12
CA GLN A 142 10.44 -6.83 20.09
C GLN A 142 11.00 -6.70 18.68
N LEU A 143 12.27 -6.33 18.54
CA LEU A 143 12.94 -6.27 17.25
C LEU A 143 13.57 -7.62 16.89
N GLY A 144 13.51 -7.95 15.60
CA GLY A 144 14.16 -9.10 14.99
C GLY A 144 15.03 -8.65 13.82
N TYR A 145 16.10 -9.39 13.58
CA TYR A 145 16.96 -9.20 12.41
C TYR A 145 16.32 -9.79 11.16
N LEU A 146 16.49 -9.08 10.05
CA LEU A 146 16.29 -9.66 8.73
C LEU A 146 17.37 -10.71 8.47
N VAL A 147 17.04 -11.73 7.68
CA VAL A 147 18.07 -12.63 7.12
C VAL A 147 18.60 -12.05 5.80
N GLU A 148 19.75 -12.54 5.34
CA GLU A 148 20.43 -12.04 4.13
C GLU A 148 19.49 -11.99 2.90
N SER A 149 18.66 -13.02 2.70
CA SER A 149 17.74 -13.06 1.56
C SER A 149 16.60 -12.04 1.63
N GLU A 150 16.38 -11.41 2.79
CA GLU A 150 15.36 -10.37 3.02
C GLU A 150 15.93 -8.95 2.85
N GLU A 151 17.24 -8.79 2.77
CA GLU A 151 17.94 -7.51 2.70
C GLU A 151 18.24 -7.13 1.25
N HIS A 152 17.93 -5.89 0.87
CA HIS A 152 18.35 -5.35 -0.42
C HIS A 152 19.74 -4.72 -0.28
N ALA A 153 20.72 -5.40 -0.90
CA ALA A 153 22.11 -5.09 -1.28
C ALA A 153 23.06 -4.30 -0.36
N ASP A 154 22.60 -3.48 0.59
CA ASP A 154 23.46 -2.44 1.19
C ASP A 154 23.63 -2.47 2.72
N ARG A 155 22.89 -3.32 3.46
CA ARG A 155 23.09 -3.51 4.92
C ARG A 155 22.63 -4.89 5.36
N LEU A 156 23.46 -5.58 6.16
CA LEU A 156 23.19 -6.94 6.68
C LEU A 156 22.64 -6.96 8.11
N THR A 157 22.08 -5.84 8.60
CA THR A 157 21.73 -5.70 10.02
C THR A 157 20.46 -4.88 10.24
N ARG A 158 19.54 -4.80 9.28
CA ARG A 158 18.28 -4.09 9.50
C ARG A 158 17.45 -4.85 10.53
N LEU A 159 16.72 -4.08 11.32
CA LEU A 159 15.79 -4.58 12.32
C LEU A 159 14.37 -4.26 11.88
N LEU A 160 13.44 -5.11 12.27
CA LEU A 160 12.01 -4.86 12.11
C LEU A 160 11.29 -5.43 13.35
N ARG A 161 10.11 -4.90 13.67
CA ARG A 161 9.31 -5.50 14.74
C ARG A 161 8.94 -6.94 14.37
N ARG A 162 9.02 -7.88 15.31
CA ARG A 162 8.90 -9.32 15.04
C ARG A 162 7.58 -9.72 14.38
N ASP A 163 6.48 -9.16 14.86
CA ASP A 163 5.14 -9.38 14.28
C ASP A 163 5.02 -8.83 12.85
N VAL A 164 5.64 -7.69 12.57
CA VAL A 164 5.71 -7.10 11.24
C VAL A 164 6.57 -7.95 10.32
N LEU A 165 7.67 -8.52 10.84
CA LEU A 165 8.54 -9.44 10.10
C LEU A 165 7.79 -10.73 9.73
N ASP A 166 6.98 -11.27 10.63
CA ASP A 166 6.14 -12.44 10.35
C ASP A 166 5.08 -12.13 9.29
N ALA A 167 4.43 -10.96 9.37
CA ALA A 167 3.47 -10.50 8.37
C ALA A 167 4.12 -10.27 7.00
N TYR A 168 5.30 -9.65 6.98
CA TYR A 168 6.11 -9.44 5.77
C TYR A 168 6.46 -10.77 5.10
N ARG A 169 6.93 -11.76 5.86
CA ARG A 169 7.26 -13.10 5.34
C ARG A 169 6.06 -13.79 4.71
N GLN A 170 4.89 -13.69 5.34
CA GLN A 170 3.65 -14.23 4.77
C GLN A 170 3.25 -13.51 3.49
N MET A 171 3.37 -12.18 3.45
CA MET A 171 3.11 -11.37 2.27
C MET A 171 4.04 -11.72 1.11
N VAL A 172 5.35 -11.84 1.37
CA VAL A 172 6.34 -12.22 0.35
C VAL A 172 6.10 -13.63 -0.16
N ALA A 173 5.81 -14.60 0.73
CA ALA A 173 5.50 -15.96 0.33
C ALA A 173 4.28 -16.02 -0.60
N ALA A 174 3.22 -15.28 -0.28
CA ALA A 174 2.04 -15.18 -1.13
C ALA A 174 2.36 -14.51 -2.48
N ALA A 175 3.10 -13.40 -2.48
CA ALA A 175 3.49 -12.72 -3.72
C ALA A 175 4.32 -13.63 -4.64
N ARG A 176 5.28 -14.37 -4.09
CA ARG A 176 6.11 -15.33 -4.83
C ARG A 176 5.28 -16.50 -5.39
N ALA A 177 4.19 -16.88 -4.73
CA ALA A 177 3.30 -17.93 -5.21
C ALA A 177 2.32 -17.43 -6.30
N GLU A 178 1.91 -16.17 -6.23
CA GLU A 178 0.85 -15.59 -7.06
C GLU A 178 1.38 -14.79 -8.27
N VAL A 179 2.64 -14.33 -8.24
CA VAL A 179 3.22 -13.45 -9.27
C VAL A 179 4.52 -14.04 -9.85
N PRO A 180 4.52 -14.48 -11.12
CA PRO A 180 5.70 -15.09 -11.76
C PRO A 180 6.95 -14.20 -11.76
N GLU A 181 6.81 -12.89 -11.98
CA GLU A 181 7.92 -11.93 -11.97
C GLU A 181 8.58 -11.86 -10.59
N VAL A 182 7.76 -11.89 -9.55
CA VAL A 182 8.24 -11.96 -8.17
C VAL A 182 8.91 -13.32 -7.98
N ALA A 183 8.28 -14.45 -8.31
CA ALA A 183 8.93 -15.77 -8.21
C ALA A 183 10.32 -15.85 -8.88
N ALA A 184 10.48 -15.21 -10.05
CA ALA A 184 11.69 -15.26 -10.86
C ALA A 184 12.82 -14.32 -10.40
N ASN A 185 12.51 -13.21 -9.72
CA ASN A 185 13.52 -12.23 -9.28
C ASN A 185 13.58 -12.15 -7.74
N PRO A 186 14.61 -12.72 -7.09
CA PRO A 186 14.73 -12.77 -5.64
C PRO A 186 14.91 -11.39 -4.98
N GLU A 187 15.31 -10.36 -5.72
CA GLU A 187 15.44 -9.01 -5.17
C GLU A 187 14.09 -8.36 -4.92
N LEU A 188 13.08 -8.64 -5.75
CA LEU A 188 11.75 -8.04 -5.58
C LEU A 188 11.21 -8.35 -4.19
N LEU A 189 10.67 -7.33 -3.54
CA LEU A 189 10.20 -7.34 -2.15
C LEU A 189 11.28 -7.45 -1.07
N GLN A 190 12.58 -7.49 -1.39
CA GLN A 190 13.60 -7.30 -0.37
C GLN A 190 13.50 -5.90 0.25
N ILE A 191 13.89 -5.80 1.51
CA ILE A 191 13.78 -4.59 2.30
C ILE A 191 15.07 -3.78 2.14
N PHE A 192 14.93 -2.54 1.68
CA PHE A 192 16.06 -1.59 1.62
C PHE A 192 16.02 -0.53 2.74
N SER A 193 14.93 -0.46 3.51
CA SER A 193 14.84 0.35 4.74
C SER A 193 13.80 -0.22 5.70
N ALA A 194 14.10 -0.21 7.00
CA ALA A 194 13.26 -0.79 8.06
C ALA A 194 13.36 0.06 9.33
N PHE A 195 13.49 -0.54 10.52
CA PHE A 195 13.65 0.20 11.77
C PHE A 195 14.80 1.20 11.70
N ARG A 196 14.52 2.45 12.10
CA ARG A 196 15.51 3.50 12.27
C ARG A 196 15.52 3.93 13.74
N ASP A 197 16.58 3.56 14.43
CA ASP A 197 16.81 3.91 15.85
C ASP A 197 16.81 5.45 16.03
N PRO A 198 15.89 6.01 16.84
CA PRO A 198 15.75 7.46 17.00
C PRO A 198 17.02 8.14 17.52
N GLU A 199 17.71 7.55 18.47
CA GLU A 199 18.94 8.08 19.06
C GLU A 199 20.06 8.13 18.01
N ALA A 200 20.26 7.04 17.26
CA ALA A 200 21.24 6.97 16.18
C ALA A 200 20.88 7.92 15.03
N ASP A 201 19.60 8.08 14.70
CA ASP A 201 19.17 9.03 13.69
C ASP A 201 19.38 10.48 14.13
N ALA A 202 19.09 10.82 15.40
CA ALA A 202 19.37 12.12 15.96
C ALA A 202 20.88 12.42 16.00
N ALA A 203 21.71 11.46 16.37
CA ALA A 203 23.17 11.61 16.36
C ALA A 203 23.73 11.83 14.95
N ARG A 204 23.29 11.03 13.97
CA ARG A 204 23.64 11.24 12.55
C ARG A 204 23.17 12.60 12.04
N CYS A 205 21.98 13.01 12.45
CA CYS A 205 21.38 14.27 12.08
C CYS A 205 22.22 15.46 12.58
N ALA A 206 22.58 15.44 13.87
CA ALA A 206 23.46 16.43 14.48
C ALA A 206 24.84 16.49 13.80
N ALA A 207 25.39 15.34 13.42
CA ALA A 207 26.69 15.27 12.74
C ALA A 207 26.65 15.81 11.29
N GLN A 208 25.53 15.63 10.58
CA GLN A 208 25.42 15.95 9.15
C GLN A 208 24.69 17.27 8.86
N GLY A 209 24.11 17.92 9.87
CA GLY A 209 23.36 19.17 9.70
C GLY A 209 22.10 19.03 8.84
N ASN A 210 21.52 17.83 8.75
CA ASN A 210 20.37 17.52 7.88
C ASN A 210 19.04 17.35 8.64
N CYS A 211 18.87 18.10 9.74
CA CYS A 211 17.70 18.06 10.64
C CYS A 211 16.57 19.01 10.26
N ASP A 212 16.50 19.45 9.01
CA ASP A 212 15.58 20.48 8.52
C ASP A 212 14.14 19.98 8.34
N GLY A 213 13.83 18.73 8.67
CA GLY A 213 12.51 18.11 8.43
C GLY A 213 12.24 17.79 6.96
N LEU A 214 13.07 18.27 6.03
CA LEU A 214 12.99 18.05 4.58
C LEU A 214 13.83 16.85 4.16
N ARG A 215 15.02 16.68 4.75
CA ARG A 215 15.97 15.58 4.45
C ARG A 215 15.85 14.42 5.43
N ARG A 216 15.42 14.69 6.66
CA ARG A 216 15.07 13.67 7.66
C ARG A 216 13.80 14.11 8.37
N ALA A 217 12.77 13.27 8.34
CA ALA A 217 11.56 13.54 9.10
C ALA A 217 11.89 13.55 10.60
N VAL A 218 11.48 14.62 11.30
CA VAL A 218 11.55 14.73 12.77
C VAL A 218 10.82 13.56 13.45
N CYS A 219 9.81 13.02 12.76
CA CYS A 219 9.00 11.90 13.17
C CYS A 219 8.74 11.00 11.96
N SER A 220 9.47 9.88 11.83
CA SER A 220 9.28 8.91 10.73
C SER A 220 8.59 7.63 11.24
N PRO A 221 7.67 7.01 10.47
CA PRO A 221 7.11 5.69 10.79
C PRO A 221 8.19 4.61 11.01
N HIS A 222 9.35 4.71 10.37
CA HIS A 222 10.43 3.73 10.56
C HIS A 222 10.92 3.62 12.01
N ARG A 223 10.69 4.63 12.86
CA ARG A 223 11.06 4.57 14.28
C ARG A 223 10.27 3.54 15.08
N THR A 224 9.11 3.11 14.61
CA THR A 224 8.25 2.16 15.32
C THR A 224 8.60 0.70 15.01
N GLY A 225 9.46 0.47 14.00
CA GLY A 225 9.70 -0.86 13.44
C GLY A 225 8.48 -1.42 12.69
N THR A 226 7.50 -0.60 12.34
CA THR A 226 6.28 -1.01 11.60
C THR A 226 6.23 -0.51 10.16
N ALA A 227 7.26 0.19 9.68
CA ALA A 227 7.37 0.62 8.29
C ALA A 227 8.52 -0.09 7.58
N VAL A 228 8.28 -0.43 6.32
CA VAL A 228 9.24 -1.08 5.43
C VAL A 228 9.29 -0.34 4.10
N ASP A 229 10.50 -0.17 3.59
CA ASP A 229 10.74 0.23 2.21
C ASP A 229 11.15 -1.02 1.42
N LEU A 230 10.28 -1.45 0.50
CA LEU A 230 10.40 -2.67 -0.28
C LEU A 230 10.91 -2.36 -1.69
N TYR A 231 11.83 -3.17 -2.20
CA TYR A 231 12.25 -3.09 -3.59
C TYR A 231 11.11 -3.58 -4.51
N VAL A 232 10.42 -2.65 -5.15
CA VAL A 232 9.31 -2.93 -6.09
C VAL A 232 9.75 -2.84 -7.56
N GLY A 233 11.07 -2.79 -7.80
CA GLY A 233 11.69 -2.37 -9.05
C GLY A 233 12.19 -0.92 -8.96
N GLN A 234 12.91 -0.48 -9.98
CA GLN A 234 13.44 0.88 -10.07
C GLN A 234 13.49 1.34 -11.52
N GLY A 235 13.56 2.67 -11.72
CA GLY A 235 13.84 3.23 -13.03
C GLY A 235 15.26 2.93 -13.50
N TYR A 236 15.46 2.76 -14.80
CA TYR A 236 16.80 2.55 -15.36
C TYR A 236 17.73 3.72 -14.99
N GLY A 237 18.85 3.40 -14.32
CA GLY A 237 19.81 4.41 -13.84
C GLY A 237 19.32 5.25 -12.66
N MET A 238 18.20 4.90 -12.04
CA MET A 238 17.63 5.59 -10.88
C MET A 238 17.75 4.72 -9.61
N GLY A 239 17.87 5.35 -8.45
CA GLY A 239 17.88 4.66 -7.16
C GLY A 239 16.51 4.07 -6.80
N VAL A 240 16.52 3.08 -5.90
CA VAL A 240 15.32 2.38 -5.40
C VAL A 240 14.34 3.29 -4.63
N ASP A 241 14.83 4.42 -4.13
CA ASP A 241 14.10 5.45 -3.38
C ASP A 241 13.90 6.75 -4.18
N ASN A 242 14.11 6.71 -5.50
CA ASN A 242 13.99 7.89 -6.34
C ASN A 242 12.52 8.34 -6.47
N THR A 243 12.24 9.57 -6.02
CA THR A 243 10.88 10.15 -5.96
C THR A 243 10.47 10.90 -7.23
N SER A 244 11.28 10.91 -8.29
CA SER A 244 10.89 11.54 -9.55
C SER A 244 9.59 10.91 -10.11
N PRO A 245 8.73 11.70 -10.79
CA PRO A 245 7.51 11.16 -11.39
C PRO A 245 7.77 9.95 -12.31
N GLU A 246 8.90 9.97 -13.05
CA GLU A 246 9.28 8.88 -13.94
C GLU A 246 9.61 7.59 -13.18
N SER A 247 10.45 7.66 -12.13
CA SER A 247 10.77 6.52 -11.28
C SER A 247 9.50 5.91 -10.69
N ARG A 248 8.65 6.75 -10.07
CA ARG A 248 7.40 6.32 -9.46
C ARG A 248 6.48 5.66 -10.48
N ARG A 249 6.32 6.24 -11.66
CA ARG A 249 5.50 5.66 -12.75
C ARG A 249 6.00 4.29 -13.18
N GLN A 250 7.32 4.10 -13.28
CA GLN A 250 7.88 2.79 -13.63
C GLN A 250 7.61 1.75 -12.54
N MET A 251 7.80 2.13 -11.27
CA MET A 251 7.51 1.25 -10.13
C MET A 251 6.02 0.87 -10.08
N THR A 252 5.10 1.82 -10.25
CA THR A 252 3.67 1.54 -10.10
C THR A 252 3.05 0.76 -11.26
N ARG A 253 3.70 0.75 -12.43
CA ARG A 253 3.34 -0.13 -13.56
C ARG A 253 3.69 -1.60 -13.31
N GLY A 254 4.70 -1.87 -12.49
CA GLY A 254 5.22 -3.23 -12.26
C GLY A 254 4.20 -4.17 -11.61
N ALA A 255 4.25 -5.46 -11.99
CA ALA A 255 3.38 -6.49 -11.44
C ALA A 255 3.47 -6.58 -9.90
N THR A 256 4.67 -6.40 -9.34
CA THR A 256 4.93 -6.39 -7.90
C THR A 256 4.10 -5.33 -7.17
N TYR A 257 4.18 -4.07 -7.61
CA TYR A 257 3.44 -2.98 -6.95
C TYR A 257 1.93 -3.17 -7.09
N ARG A 258 1.44 -3.54 -8.27
CA ARG A 258 0.01 -3.77 -8.50
C ARG A 258 -0.52 -4.92 -7.64
N TRP A 259 0.26 -5.98 -7.45
CA TRP A 259 -0.10 -7.06 -6.54
C TRP A 259 -0.15 -6.59 -5.09
N LEU A 260 0.84 -5.79 -4.63
CA LEU A 260 0.84 -5.22 -3.27
C LEU A 260 -0.41 -4.36 -3.03
N VAL A 261 -0.77 -3.47 -3.96
CA VAL A 261 -1.97 -2.64 -3.85
C VAL A 261 -3.26 -3.48 -3.70
N ALA A 262 -3.35 -4.60 -4.42
CA ALA A 262 -4.50 -5.49 -4.35
C ALA A 262 -4.52 -6.37 -3.08
N ASN A 263 -3.36 -6.76 -2.55
CA ASN A 263 -3.24 -7.88 -1.60
C ASN A 263 -2.56 -7.55 -0.26
N ALA A 264 -1.70 -6.54 -0.18
CA ALA A 264 -0.89 -6.28 1.02
C ALA A 264 -1.75 -6.02 2.28
N GLY A 265 -2.95 -5.47 2.09
CA GLY A 265 -3.93 -5.27 3.16
C GLY A 265 -4.35 -6.57 3.87
N ARG A 266 -4.32 -7.73 3.19
CA ARG A 266 -4.58 -9.06 3.80
C ARG A 266 -3.56 -9.41 4.89
N PHE A 267 -2.39 -8.77 4.85
CA PHE A 267 -1.28 -8.95 5.79
C PHE A 267 -1.11 -7.75 6.72
N GLY A 268 -2.04 -6.79 6.67
CA GLY A 268 -2.02 -5.60 7.52
C GLY A 268 -1.15 -4.46 7.02
N PHE A 269 -0.70 -4.45 5.76
CA PHE A 269 0.08 -3.34 5.21
C PHE A 269 -0.77 -2.35 4.42
N VAL A 270 -0.48 -1.06 4.57
CA VAL A 270 -1.05 0.04 3.79
C VAL A 270 0.05 0.85 3.12
N PRO A 271 -0.16 1.38 1.90
CA PRO A 271 0.85 2.11 1.16
C PRO A 271 0.94 3.57 1.61
N TYR A 272 2.13 4.16 1.51
CA TYR A 272 2.26 5.60 1.34
C TYR A 272 2.17 5.94 -0.15
N VAL A 273 1.06 6.57 -0.55
CA VAL A 273 0.75 6.90 -1.96
C VAL A 273 1.86 7.64 -2.72
N TYR A 274 2.70 8.45 -2.06
CA TYR A 274 3.76 9.19 -2.75
C TYR A 274 4.98 8.31 -3.05
N GLU A 275 5.25 7.29 -2.24
CA GLU A 275 6.45 6.45 -2.30
C GLU A 275 6.05 4.99 -2.55
N PRO A 276 6.09 4.49 -3.80
CA PRO A 276 5.59 3.14 -4.14
C PRO A 276 6.22 1.99 -3.34
N TRP A 277 7.44 2.19 -2.85
CA TRP A 277 8.17 1.24 -2.03
C TRP A 277 7.78 1.26 -0.55
N HIS A 278 7.14 2.32 -0.05
CA HIS A 278 6.93 2.53 1.38
C HIS A 278 5.59 1.98 1.86
N TRP A 279 5.64 1.02 2.78
CA TRP A 279 4.47 0.34 3.34
C TRP A 279 4.51 0.36 4.87
N GLU A 280 3.37 0.67 5.46
CA GLU A 280 3.18 0.69 6.91
C GLU A 280 2.29 -0.46 7.35
N TRP A 281 2.73 -1.19 8.35
CA TRP A 281 1.93 -2.22 8.99
C TRP A 281 1.03 -1.62 10.07
N VAL A 282 -0.27 -1.91 9.97
CA VAL A 282 -1.35 -1.35 10.80
C VAL A 282 -2.20 -2.44 11.48
N SER A 283 -1.72 -3.68 11.48
CA SER A 283 -2.40 -4.94 11.88
C SER A 283 -3.39 -5.51 10.84
N PRO A 284 -3.46 -6.85 10.67
CA PRO A 284 -4.46 -7.49 9.80
C PRO A 284 -5.92 -7.26 10.19
N THR A 285 -6.19 -6.91 11.45
CA THR A 285 -7.55 -6.62 11.95
C THR A 285 -7.92 -5.13 11.86
N GLY A 286 -7.03 -4.28 11.34
CA GLY A 286 -7.24 -2.83 11.21
C GLY A 286 -7.15 -2.06 12.54
N GLY A 287 -6.88 -2.73 13.66
CA GLY A 287 -6.54 -2.08 14.93
C GLY A 287 -5.04 -1.84 15.00
N TYR A 288 -4.60 -0.58 15.17
CA TYR A 288 -3.21 -0.26 15.45
C TYR A 288 -2.71 -1.14 16.62
N ALA A 289 -1.83 -2.10 16.34
CA ALA A 289 -1.12 -2.79 17.40
C ALA A 289 -0.01 -1.85 17.87
N GLY A 290 -0.41 -0.91 18.72
CA GLY A 290 0.52 -0.13 19.52
C GLY A 290 1.35 -1.06 20.42
N PRO A 291 2.44 -0.53 20.99
CA PRO A 291 3.13 -1.22 22.08
C PRO A 291 2.19 -1.55 23.24
#